data_AF-A0A8C6V817-F1
#
_entry.id   AF-A0A8C6V817-F1
#
_cell.length_a   1.000
_cell.length_b   1.000
_cell.length_c   1.000
_cell.angle_alpha   90.00
_cell.angle_beta   90.00
_cell.angle_gamma   90.00
#
_symmetry.space_group_name_H-M   'P 1'
#
loop_
_entity.id
_entity.type
_entity.pdbx_description
1 polymer ?
#
loop_
_entity_poly.entity_id
_entity_poly.type
_entity_poly.pdbx_seq_one_letter_code
_entity_poly.pdbx_strand_id
1 'polypeptide(L)'
;MDFSLHSASFTLKVTLLLGTFLSLCLGLEFLGLPNQWARYLRWDASTRSDLSFQLKTNISAGLLLYFDDGGVCDFLCLSLMDGRIQLQFSVDCAEATIVTEKQVNDSNLHFLMVSRNHLRTVLVLDGEAKPGEVRPQRQYMNIVSDLFLGGVPSDIRPAALTLESVLGEPPFKGFIMDLKYGNSEPQLLGHQGVRLDMEGLCTENPCENGGTCFLLDGEPHIQLFHCLIKMLPFFSLISPSFLLCNFQGKLSPSEV
;
A
#
# COMPACT_ATOMS: atom_id res chain seq x y z
N MET A 1 -22.43 7.55 -50.75
CA MET A 1 -21.42 6.60 -50.22
C MET A 1 -20.65 7.33 -49.15
N ASP A 2 -21.14 7.35 -47.90
CA ASP A 2 -20.40 8.03 -46.80
C ASP A 2 -20.80 7.54 -45.40
N PHE A 3 -20.80 6.21 -45.19
CA PHE A 3 -21.16 5.61 -43.89
C PHE A 3 -20.00 4.89 -43.20
N SER A 4 -18.78 4.94 -43.75
CA SER A 4 -17.65 4.15 -43.24
C SER A 4 -16.69 4.92 -42.31
N LEU A 5 -16.71 6.26 -42.31
CA LEU A 5 -15.77 7.06 -41.52
C LEU A 5 -16.17 7.27 -40.04
N HIS A 6 -17.46 7.19 -39.69
CA HIS A 6 -17.91 7.44 -38.31
C HIS A 6 -17.68 6.27 -37.35
N SER A 7 -17.66 5.04 -37.86
CA SER A 7 -17.52 3.84 -37.03
C SER A 7 -16.10 3.64 -36.49
N ALA A 8 -15.08 3.97 -37.29
CA ALA A 8 -13.67 3.82 -36.91
C ALA A 8 -13.21 4.83 -35.85
N SER A 9 -13.75 6.06 -35.86
CA SER A 9 -13.41 7.10 -34.87
C SER A 9 -13.95 6.78 -33.48
N PHE A 10 -15.11 6.10 -33.41
CA PHE A 10 -15.74 5.73 -32.15
C PHE A 10 -15.02 4.55 -31.48
N THR A 11 -14.63 3.53 -32.24
CA THR A 11 -13.83 2.41 -31.72
C THR A 11 -12.43 2.87 -31.30
N LEU A 12 -11.75 3.74 -32.06
CA LEU A 12 -10.42 4.25 -31.68
C LEU A 12 -10.44 5.04 -30.36
N LYS A 13 -11.49 5.84 -30.12
CA LYS A 13 -11.69 6.57 -28.86
C LYS A 13 -11.99 5.64 -27.68
N VAL A 14 -12.75 4.57 -27.91
CA VAL A 14 -13.08 3.59 -26.86
C VAL A 14 -11.85 2.77 -26.47
N THR A 15 -10.99 2.39 -27.42
CA THR A 15 -9.73 1.66 -27.09
C THR A 15 -8.72 2.55 -26.37
N LEU A 16 -8.67 3.85 -26.67
CA LEU A 16 -7.80 4.81 -25.98
C LEU A 16 -8.27 5.10 -24.53
N LEU A 17 -9.58 4.93 -24.25
CA LEU A 17 -10.16 5.05 -22.91
C LEU A 17 -10.08 3.75 -22.09
N LEU A 18 -9.97 2.59 -22.75
CA LEU A 18 -9.78 1.29 -22.07
C LEU A 18 -8.32 1.03 -21.67
N GLY A 19 -7.38 1.81 -22.20
CA GLY A 19 -5.94 1.65 -21.98
C GLY A 19 -5.36 2.38 -20.76
N THR A 20 -6.18 3.00 -19.90
CA THR A 20 -5.71 3.86 -18.79
C THR A 20 -6.19 3.44 -17.40
N PHE A 21 -6.58 2.17 -17.20
CA PHE A 21 -7.04 1.67 -15.89
C PHE A 21 -6.29 0.44 -15.39
N LEU A 22 -5.02 0.27 -15.78
CA LEU A 22 -4.10 -0.48 -14.94
C LEU A 22 -3.40 0.54 -14.04
N SER A 23 -4.12 0.99 -13.02
CA SER A 23 -3.47 1.49 -11.82
C SER A 23 -2.58 0.36 -11.35
N LEU A 24 -1.26 0.51 -11.53
CA LEU A 24 -0.32 -0.35 -10.84
C LEU A 24 -0.61 -0.13 -9.36
N CYS A 25 -1.24 -1.11 -8.72
CA CYS A 25 -1.47 -1.08 -7.29
C CYS A 25 -0.09 -1.16 -6.64
N LEU A 26 0.49 -0.03 -6.26
CA LEU A 26 1.70 0.01 -5.46
C LEU A 26 1.40 -0.70 -4.13
N GLY A 27 1.87 -1.93 -4.02
CA GLY A 27 1.70 -2.81 -2.87
C GLY A 27 3.03 -3.06 -2.16
N LEU A 28 2.94 -3.31 -0.87
CA LEU A 28 4.02 -3.83 -0.04
C LEU A 28 3.75 -5.31 0.24
N GLU A 29 4.68 -6.18 -0.11
CA GLU A 29 4.70 -7.58 0.33
C GLU A 29 5.62 -7.73 1.54
N PHE A 30 5.01 -8.11 2.67
CA PHE A 30 5.69 -8.45 3.91
C PHE A 30 5.80 -9.98 4.01
N LEU A 31 7.04 -10.48 4.06
CA LEU A 31 7.32 -11.92 4.09
C LEU A 31 7.27 -12.52 5.51
N GLY A 32 7.11 -11.68 6.53
CA GLY A 32 7.17 -12.09 7.94
C GLY A 32 8.62 -12.22 8.44
N LEU A 33 9.54 -11.45 7.86
CA LEU A 33 10.94 -11.46 8.26
C LEU A 33 11.15 -10.69 9.58
N PRO A 34 12.12 -11.08 10.41
CA PRO A 34 12.53 -10.27 11.55
C PRO A 34 13.02 -8.89 11.11
N ASN A 35 12.72 -7.85 11.89
CA ASN A 35 13.14 -6.47 11.63
C ASN A 35 12.76 -5.95 10.22
N GLN A 36 11.61 -6.41 9.70
CA GLN A 36 11.03 -5.82 8.49
C GLN A 36 10.15 -4.63 8.86
N TRP A 37 10.10 -3.61 8.02
CA TRP A 37 9.25 -2.44 8.20
C TRP A 37 9.24 -1.60 6.93
N ALA A 38 8.17 -0.84 6.73
CA ALA A 38 8.14 0.29 5.79
C ALA A 38 7.82 1.57 6.56
N ARG A 39 8.52 2.65 6.25
CA ARG A 39 8.42 3.94 6.95
C ARG A 39 7.90 5.00 5.99
N TYR A 40 6.84 5.68 6.38
CA TYR A 40 6.20 6.74 5.63
C TYR A 40 6.26 8.05 6.39
N LEU A 41 6.22 9.16 5.65
CA LEU A 41 6.05 10.47 6.24
C LEU A 41 4.80 10.48 7.12
N ARG A 42 4.89 11.13 8.27
CA ARG A 42 3.83 11.19 9.29
C ARG A 42 2.44 11.53 8.71
N TRP A 43 1.45 10.79 9.20
CA TRP A 43 0.04 11.14 9.06
C TRP A 43 -0.39 12.19 10.11
N ASP A 44 -0.99 13.29 9.67
CA ASP A 44 -1.61 14.25 10.59
C ASP A 44 -2.97 13.75 11.09
N ALA A 45 -2.95 12.99 12.19
CA ALA A 45 -4.14 12.50 12.88
C ALA A 45 -4.58 13.41 14.04
N SER A 46 -4.04 14.64 14.15
CA SER A 46 -4.32 15.57 15.25
C SER A 46 -5.73 16.18 15.19
N THR A 47 -6.25 16.36 13.97
CA THR A 47 -7.54 17.00 13.69
C THR A 47 -8.50 16.03 13.00
N ARG A 48 -9.11 16.44 11.88
CA ARG A 48 -9.99 15.59 11.07
C ARG A 48 -9.18 15.02 9.92
N SER A 49 -8.98 13.71 9.91
CA SER A 49 -8.23 13.04 8.86
C SER A 49 -8.58 11.55 8.84
N ASP A 50 -8.40 10.93 7.68
CA ASP A 50 -8.63 9.51 7.47
C ASP A 50 -7.34 8.86 6.97
N LEU A 51 -7.04 7.66 7.45
CA LEU A 51 -6.00 6.79 6.91
C LEU A 51 -6.65 5.50 6.44
N SER A 52 -6.38 5.08 5.22
CA SER A 52 -6.94 3.84 4.66
C SER A 52 -5.91 3.03 3.91
N PHE A 53 -6.10 1.71 3.88
CA PHE A 53 -5.35 0.78 3.05
C PHE A 53 -6.15 -0.51 2.86
N GLN A 54 -5.73 -1.31 1.89
CA GLN A 54 -6.21 -2.68 1.70
C GLN A 54 -5.18 -3.66 2.25
N LEU A 55 -5.64 -4.72 2.90
CA LEU A 55 -4.79 -5.76 3.48
C LEU A 55 -5.23 -7.15 3.06
N LYS A 56 -4.26 -8.05 2.87
CA LYS A 56 -4.48 -9.48 2.64
C LYS A 56 -3.48 -10.28 3.45
N THR A 57 -3.96 -11.21 4.27
CA THR A 57 -3.10 -12.00 5.16
C THR A 57 -3.70 -13.37 5.49
N ASN A 58 -2.85 -14.28 5.98
CA ASN A 58 -3.25 -15.58 6.53
C ASN A 58 -2.73 -15.81 7.97
N ILE A 59 -2.08 -14.81 8.57
CA ILE A 59 -1.61 -14.88 9.96
C ILE A 59 -2.63 -14.31 10.92
N SER A 60 -2.63 -14.79 12.16
CA SER A 60 -3.59 -14.37 13.20
C SER A 60 -3.07 -13.26 14.11
N ALA A 61 -1.77 -12.98 14.11
CA ALA A 61 -1.15 -11.98 14.97
C ALA A 61 0.01 -11.27 14.28
N GLY A 62 0.10 -9.95 14.44
CA GLY A 62 1.23 -9.16 13.98
C GLY A 62 0.95 -7.65 13.89
N LEU A 63 2.00 -6.84 13.92
CA LEU A 63 1.89 -5.38 13.86
C LEU A 63 1.57 -4.89 12.44
N LEU A 64 0.48 -4.15 12.27
CA LEU A 64 0.11 -3.58 10.97
C LEU A 64 0.65 -2.17 10.81
N LEU A 65 0.43 -1.29 11.80
CA LEU A 65 0.76 0.13 11.71
C LEU A 65 1.05 0.71 13.09
N TYR A 66 2.07 1.57 13.19
CA TYR A 66 2.41 2.29 14.42
C TYR A 66 2.91 3.72 14.16
N PHE A 67 2.49 4.67 14.99
CA PHE A 67 3.10 5.99 15.14
C PHE A 67 2.78 6.58 16.52
N ASP A 68 3.58 7.54 16.98
CA ASP A 68 3.45 8.15 18.32
C ASP A 68 4.01 9.57 18.43
N ASP A 69 4.04 10.08 19.66
CA ASP A 69 4.63 11.36 20.05
C ASP A 69 6.08 11.26 20.58
N GLY A 70 6.78 10.16 20.30
CA GLY A 70 8.19 9.99 20.63
C GLY A 70 8.46 9.65 22.10
N GLY A 71 7.64 8.81 22.72
CA GLY A 71 7.86 8.30 24.08
C GLY A 71 7.19 9.11 25.19
N VAL A 72 6.12 9.85 24.88
CA VAL A 72 5.42 10.66 25.88
C VAL A 72 4.10 10.01 26.27
N CYS A 73 3.03 10.19 25.50
CA CYS A 73 1.71 9.67 25.87
C CYS A 73 0.78 9.34 24.70
N ASP A 74 0.99 9.92 23.53
CA ASP A 74 0.10 9.77 22.39
C ASP A 74 0.64 8.74 21.41
N PHE A 75 -0.20 7.77 21.06
CA PHE A 75 0.14 6.76 20.05
C PHE A 75 -1.10 6.25 19.34
N LEU A 76 -0.88 5.63 18.17
CA LEU A 76 -1.86 4.83 17.49
C LEU A 76 -1.19 3.54 16.98
N CYS A 77 -1.75 2.41 17.37
CA CYS A 77 -1.26 1.09 17.04
C CYS A 77 -2.40 0.25 16.43
N LEU A 78 -2.20 -0.24 15.22
CA LEU A 78 -3.04 -1.26 14.60
C LEU A 78 -2.30 -2.60 14.58
N SER A 79 -2.96 -3.65 15.05
CA SER A 79 -2.41 -5.00 15.06
C SER A 79 -3.47 -6.04 14.68
N LEU A 80 -3.00 -7.21 14.26
CA LEU A 80 -3.80 -8.41 14.20
C LEU A 80 -3.75 -9.11 15.56
N MET A 81 -4.90 -9.50 16.08
CA MET A 81 -5.03 -10.35 17.27
C MET A 81 -6.16 -11.37 17.04
N ASP A 82 -5.83 -12.66 17.15
CA ASP A 82 -6.76 -13.78 16.83
C ASP A 82 -7.45 -13.63 15.46
N GLY A 83 -6.70 -13.11 14.49
CA GLY A 83 -7.16 -12.87 13.12
C GLY A 83 -8.04 -11.64 12.96
N ARG A 84 -8.31 -10.89 14.02
CA ARG A 84 -9.13 -9.66 14.02
C ARG A 84 -8.24 -8.44 14.02
N ILE A 85 -8.78 -7.31 13.58
CA ILE A 85 -8.09 -6.03 13.66
C ILE A 85 -8.33 -5.43 15.04
N GLN A 86 -7.25 -5.09 15.74
CA GLN A 86 -7.26 -4.31 16.96
C GLN A 86 -6.64 -2.94 16.68
N LEU A 87 -7.33 -1.89 17.11
CA LEU A 87 -6.85 -0.52 17.18
C LEU A 87 -6.71 -0.12 18.64
N GLN A 88 -5.48 0.16 19.09
CA GLN A 88 -5.20 0.80 20.37
C GLN A 88 -4.71 2.22 20.09
N PHE A 89 -5.22 3.18 20.85
CA PHE A 89 -4.76 4.57 20.72
C PHE A 89 -4.82 5.28 22.06
N SER A 90 -3.91 6.24 22.23
CA SER A 90 -3.84 7.12 23.39
C SER A 90 -3.83 8.58 22.97
N VAL A 91 -4.56 9.42 23.68
CA VAL A 91 -4.43 10.88 23.58
C VAL A 91 -4.29 11.40 25.01
N ASP A 92 -3.23 12.15 25.29
CA ASP A 92 -2.96 12.71 26.61
C ASP A 92 -2.98 11.64 27.72
N CYS A 93 -2.37 10.50 27.42
CA CYS A 93 -2.27 9.31 28.27
C CYS A 93 -3.63 8.65 28.59
N ALA A 94 -4.72 9.07 27.95
CA ALA A 94 -6.01 8.39 28.00
C ALA A 94 -6.11 7.40 26.85
N GLU A 95 -6.17 6.11 27.18
CA GLU A 95 -6.18 5.02 26.23
C GLU A 95 -7.58 4.49 25.91
N ALA A 96 -7.75 4.00 24.68
CA ALA A 96 -8.89 3.20 24.27
C ALA A 96 -8.47 2.09 23.29
N THR A 97 -9.27 1.03 23.25
CA THR A 97 -9.08 -0.11 22.35
C THR A 97 -10.37 -0.42 21.61
N ILE A 98 -10.27 -0.68 20.32
CA ILE A 98 -11.37 -1.09 19.43
C ILE A 98 -10.95 -2.39 18.74
N VAL A 99 -11.78 -3.43 18.78
CA VAL A 99 -11.50 -4.71 18.12
C VAL A 99 -12.64 -5.04 17.16
N THR A 100 -12.34 -5.55 15.97
CA THR A 100 -13.36 -5.95 14.98
C THR A 100 -14.01 -7.29 15.31
N GLU A 101 -15.27 -7.46 14.92
CA GLU A 101 -16.00 -8.74 15.03
C GLU A 101 -15.67 -9.70 13.89
N LYS A 102 -15.14 -9.19 12.78
CA LYS A 102 -14.74 -9.98 11.63
C LYS A 102 -13.24 -10.32 11.70
N GLN A 103 -12.93 -11.56 11.35
CA GLN A 103 -11.56 -12.02 11.07
C GLN A 103 -11.16 -11.69 9.63
N VAL A 104 -9.88 -11.38 9.41
CA VAL A 104 -9.32 -10.94 8.11
C VAL A 104 -8.18 -11.84 7.61
N ASN A 105 -7.88 -12.91 8.34
CA ASN A 105 -6.80 -13.85 8.03
C ASN A 105 -7.26 -14.99 7.11
N ASP A 106 -8.22 -14.72 6.21
CA ASP A 106 -8.84 -15.66 5.29
C ASP A 106 -8.18 -15.65 3.89
N SER A 107 -7.06 -14.93 3.73
CA SER A 107 -6.36 -14.70 2.46
C SER A 107 -7.14 -13.93 1.40
N ASN A 108 -8.28 -13.31 1.77
CA ASN A 108 -8.97 -12.36 0.92
C ASN A 108 -8.48 -10.94 1.16
N LEU A 109 -8.92 -10.04 0.28
CA LEU A 109 -8.62 -8.62 0.37
C LEU A 109 -9.66 -7.95 1.26
N HIS A 110 -9.19 -7.21 2.26
CA HIS A 110 -10.02 -6.45 3.19
C HIS A 110 -9.66 -4.97 3.12
N PHE A 111 -10.68 -4.11 3.19
CA PHE A 111 -10.50 -2.67 3.28
C PHE A 111 -10.50 -2.23 4.74
N LEU A 112 -9.47 -1.49 5.14
CA LEU A 112 -9.37 -0.90 6.46
C LEU A 112 -9.26 0.62 6.38
N MET A 113 -9.98 1.32 7.25
CA MET A 113 -9.82 2.76 7.45
C MET A 113 -9.87 3.11 8.93
N VAL A 114 -9.00 4.03 9.34
CA VAL A 114 -9.09 4.73 10.62
C VAL A 114 -9.47 6.17 10.34
N SER A 115 -10.67 6.55 10.75
CA SER A 115 -11.15 7.93 10.68
C SER A 115 -11.01 8.60 12.04
N ARG A 116 -10.36 9.76 12.08
CA ARG A 116 -10.23 10.57 13.29
C ARG A 116 -10.91 11.91 13.13
N ASN A 117 -11.56 12.34 14.21
CA ASN A 117 -12.09 13.68 14.37
C ASN A 117 -11.90 14.09 15.83
N HIS A 118 -10.78 14.76 16.12
CA HIS A 118 -10.37 15.08 17.49
C HIS A 118 -10.31 13.81 18.36
N LEU A 119 -11.10 13.74 19.43
CA LEU A 119 -11.10 12.62 20.39
C LEU A 119 -11.83 11.37 19.89
N ARG A 120 -12.66 11.50 18.85
CA ARG A 120 -13.39 10.39 18.27
C ARG A 120 -12.54 9.70 17.21
N THR A 121 -12.35 8.41 17.38
CA THR A 121 -11.67 7.53 16.42
C THR A 121 -12.66 6.46 15.96
N VAL A 122 -12.73 6.19 14.66
CA VAL A 122 -13.62 5.17 14.09
C VAL A 122 -12.78 4.20 13.27
N LEU A 123 -12.80 2.93 13.66
CA LEU A 123 -12.22 1.85 12.88
C LEU A 123 -13.28 1.32 11.92
N VAL A 124 -12.98 1.30 10.63
CA VAL A 124 -13.87 0.79 9.58
C VAL A 124 -13.20 -0.41 8.93
N LEU A 125 -13.86 -1.56 8.95
CA LEU A 125 -13.43 -2.79 8.27
C LEU A 125 -14.53 -3.23 7.30
N ASP A 126 -14.23 -3.27 6.00
CA ASP A 126 -15.17 -3.67 4.94
C ASP A 126 -16.54 -2.96 5.02
N GLY A 127 -16.54 -1.69 5.44
CA GLY A 127 -17.75 -0.87 5.61
C GLY A 127 -18.40 -0.96 6.99
N GLU A 128 -17.98 -1.89 7.86
CA GLU A 128 -18.44 -1.95 9.26
C GLU A 128 -17.65 -0.96 10.12
N ALA A 129 -18.34 0.04 10.68
CA ALA A 129 -17.74 1.09 11.49
C ALA A 129 -17.90 0.82 13.00
N LYS A 130 -16.79 0.86 13.73
CA LYS A 130 -16.76 0.71 15.19
C LYS A 130 -16.08 1.93 15.83
N PRO A 131 -16.83 2.80 16.55
CA PRO A 131 -16.27 3.99 17.17
C PRO A 131 -15.58 3.67 18.50
N GLY A 132 -14.58 4.48 18.84
CA GLY A 132 -13.97 4.56 20.16
C GLY A 132 -13.63 6.01 20.48
N GLU A 133 -13.59 6.32 21.77
CA GLU A 133 -13.37 7.67 22.27
C GLU A 133 -12.61 7.61 23.59
N VAL A 134 -11.78 8.61 23.81
CA VAL A 134 -10.99 8.81 25.02
C VAL A 134 -11.48 10.06 25.74
N ARG A 135 -11.21 10.18 27.05
CA ARG A 135 -11.56 11.37 27.85
C ARG A 135 -10.32 12.10 28.43
N PRO A 136 -9.44 12.64 27.57
CA PRO A 136 -8.25 13.40 27.98
C PRO A 136 -8.55 14.83 28.41
N GLN A 137 -7.54 15.52 28.93
CA GLN A 137 -7.61 16.98 29.11
C GLN A 137 -7.35 17.70 27.77
N ARG A 138 -6.35 17.24 27.01
CA ARG A 138 -6.06 17.76 25.67
C ARG A 138 -6.95 17.13 24.59
N GLN A 139 -7.56 17.96 23.75
CA GLN A 139 -8.53 17.51 22.73
C GLN A 139 -7.94 17.05 21.39
N TYR A 140 -6.62 17.04 21.26
CA TYR A 140 -5.92 16.67 20.04
C TYR A 140 -4.73 15.76 20.35
N MET A 141 -4.42 14.91 19.38
CA MET A 141 -3.27 14.02 19.43
C MET A 141 -2.01 14.78 18.99
N ASN A 142 -0.94 14.67 19.77
CA ASN A 142 0.40 15.06 19.38
C ASN A 142 1.05 13.90 18.61
N ILE A 143 1.77 14.19 17.53
CA ILE A 143 2.39 13.18 16.68
C ILE A 143 3.76 13.67 16.26
N VAL A 144 4.78 12.88 16.57
CA VAL A 144 6.21 13.23 16.40
C VAL A 144 6.94 12.15 15.58
N SER A 145 6.54 10.90 15.61
CA SER A 145 7.19 9.88 14.78
C SER A 145 6.76 9.98 13.32
N ASP A 146 7.53 9.31 12.46
CA ASP A 146 7.07 8.84 11.16
C ASP A 146 6.03 7.71 11.36
N LEU A 147 5.36 7.29 10.28
CA LEU A 147 4.44 6.16 10.31
C LEU A 147 5.14 4.88 9.88
N PHE A 148 5.05 3.83 10.69
CA PHE A 148 5.63 2.52 10.40
C PHE A 148 4.54 1.51 10.03
N LEU A 149 4.82 0.67 9.02
CA LEU A 149 3.97 -0.44 8.59
C LEU A 149 4.68 -1.79 8.73
N GLY A 150 3.93 -2.81 9.15
CA GLY A 150 4.33 -4.22 9.18
C GLY A 150 5.40 -4.61 10.22
N GLY A 151 5.90 -3.62 10.96
CA GLY A 151 6.95 -3.73 11.96
C GLY A 151 7.56 -2.36 12.30
N VAL A 152 8.45 -2.31 13.29
CA VAL A 152 9.28 -1.15 13.62
C VAL A 152 10.77 -1.55 13.60
N PRO A 153 11.71 -0.62 13.31
CA PRO A 153 13.13 -0.90 13.38
C PRO A 153 13.55 -1.38 14.78
N SER A 154 14.27 -2.50 14.84
CA SER A 154 14.69 -3.15 16.10
C SER A 154 15.72 -2.34 16.91
N ASP A 155 16.36 -1.36 16.28
CA ASP A 155 17.35 -0.47 16.90
C ASP A 155 16.73 0.83 17.45
N ILE A 156 15.41 1.02 17.31
CA ILE A 156 14.71 2.11 18.00
C ILE A 156 14.89 1.93 19.51
N ARG A 157 15.30 3.01 20.17
CA ARG A 157 15.42 3.05 21.63
C ARG A 157 14.01 2.92 22.23
N PRO A 158 13.78 2.04 23.22
CA PRO A 158 12.47 1.90 23.87
C PRO A 158 11.89 3.24 24.37
N ALA A 159 12.75 4.09 24.95
CA ALA A 159 12.35 5.42 25.43
C ALA A 159 11.90 6.41 24.33
N ALA A 160 12.05 6.07 23.05
CA ALA A 160 11.50 6.84 21.93
C ALA A 160 10.13 6.31 21.48
N LEU A 161 9.63 5.22 22.08
CA LEU A 161 8.34 4.62 21.80
C LEU A 161 7.39 4.90 22.96
N THR A 162 6.21 5.42 22.65
CA THR A 162 5.16 5.62 23.67
C THR A 162 4.53 4.30 24.08
N LEU A 163 4.35 3.37 23.13
CA LEU A 163 3.91 2.00 23.41
C LEU A 163 5.08 1.04 23.22
N GLU A 164 5.85 0.77 24.27
CA GLU A 164 7.05 -0.10 24.18
C GLU A 164 6.75 -1.54 23.73
N SER A 165 5.53 -2.04 23.98
CA SER A 165 5.14 -3.42 23.64
C SER A 165 5.20 -3.71 22.14
N VAL A 166 5.20 -2.69 21.28
CA VAL A 166 5.33 -2.86 19.81
C VAL A 166 6.63 -3.52 19.39
N LEU A 167 7.69 -3.44 20.19
CA LEU A 167 8.95 -4.14 19.94
C LEU A 167 8.82 -5.67 20.06
N GLY A 168 7.82 -6.14 20.80
CA GLY A 168 7.52 -7.57 20.99
C GLY A 168 6.44 -8.11 20.07
N GLU A 169 5.82 -7.28 19.24
CA GLU A 169 4.77 -7.71 18.32
C GLU A 169 5.34 -8.62 17.22
N PRO A 170 4.63 -9.70 16.83
CA PRO A 170 5.06 -10.54 15.72
C PRO A 170 5.17 -9.74 14.39
N PRO A 171 6.11 -10.10 13.51
CA PRO A 171 6.20 -9.47 12.20
C PRO A 171 4.97 -9.81 11.36
N PHE A 172 4.40 -8.81 10.67
CA PHE A 172 3.27 -9.03 9.79
C PHE A 172 3.65 -9.89 8.57
N LYS A 173 2.73 -10.69 8.04
CA LYS A 173 2.93 -11.41 6.78
C LYS A 173 1.71 -11.22 5.91
N GLY A 174 1.94 -10.78 4.68
CA GLY A 174 0.86 -10.51 3.75
C GLY A 174 1.13 -9.26 2.92
N PHE A 175 0.06 -8.71 2.37
CA PHE A 175 0.11 -7.56 1.48
C PHE A 175 -0.59 -6.37 2.13
N ILE A 176 0.00 -5.19 2.01
CA ILE A 176 -0.63 -3.90 2.29
C ILE A 176 -0.57 -3.07 1.01
N MET A 177 -1.69 -2.57 0.54
CA MET A 177 -1.82 -1.85 -0.73
C MET A 177 -2.66 -0.59 -0.55
N ASP A 178 -2.51 0.36 -1.48
CA ASP A 178 -3.35 1.56 -1.57
C ASP A 178 -3.41 2.37 -0.27
N LEU A 179 -2.24 2.55 0.38
CA LEU A 179 -2.13 3.38 1.57
C LEU A 179 -2.42 4.84 1.22
N LYS A 180 -3.37 5.45 1.93
CA LYS A 180 -3.79 6.85 1.71
C LYS A 180 -3.98 7.58 3.01
N TYR A 181 -3.62 8.86 2.99
CA TYR A 181 -4.05 9.87 3.97
C TYR A 181 -5.10 10.74 3.28
N GLY A 182 -6.36 10.54 3.63
CA GLY A 182 -7.50 11.10 2.90
C GLY A 182 -7.47 10.64 1.44
N ASN A 183 -7.23 11.59 0.52
CA ASN A 183 -7.20 11.34 -0.93
C ASN A 183 -5.79 11.27 -1.53
N SER A 184 -4.74 11.30 -0.69
CA SER A 184 -3.35 11.38 -1.14
C SER A 184 -2.54 10.19 -0.68
N GLU A 185 -1.67 9.70 -1.57
CA GLU A 185 -0.67 8.70 -1.21
C GLU A 185 0.46 9.35 -0.40
N PRO A 186 0.88 8.75 0.73
CA PRO A 186 1.95 9.29 1.54
C PRO A 186 3.32 8.97 0.96
N GLN A 187 4.29 9.83 1.26
CA GLN A 187 5.68 9.63 0.83
C GLN A 187 6.33 8.47 1.60
N LEU A 188 6.83 7.46 0.88
CA LEU A 188 7.70 6.42 1.44
C LEU A 188 9.09 7.02 1.74
N LEU A 189 9.54 6.89 2.99
CA LEU A 189 10.84 7.39 3.46
C LEU A 189 11.92 6.30 3.53
N GLY A 190 11.53 5.03 3.49
CA GLY A 190 12.44 3.89 3.48
C GLY A 190 11.74 2.59 3.89
N HIS A 191 12.40 1.46 3.62
CA HIS A 191 11.91 0.14 4.00
C HIS A 191 13.09 -0.80 4.28
N GLN A 192 12.82 -1.88 5.00
CA GLN A 192 13.76 -2.97 5.22
C GLN A 192 12.99 -4.29 5.24
N GLY A 193 13.46 -5.31 4.51
CA GLY A 193 12.83 -6.63 4.51
C GLY A 193 11.42 -6.69 3.91
N VAL A 194 11.00 -5.63 3.22
CA VAL A 194 9.71 -5.51 2.52
C VAL A 194 9.98 -5.44 1.03
N ARG A 195 9.23 -6.22 0.24
CA ARG A 195 9.27 -6.15 -1.22
C ARG A 195 8.24 -5.15 -1.69
N LEU A 196 8.67 -4.23 -2.54
CA LEU A 196 7.74 -3.36 -3.26
C LEU A 196 7.18 -4.16 -4.44
N ASP A 197 5.90 -4.03 -4.79
CA ASP A 197 5.29 -4.72 -5.94
C ASP A 197 5.99 -4.38 -7.28
N MET A 198 6.79 -3.30 -7.29
CA MET A 198 7.67 -2.88 -8.39
C MET A 198 9.04 -3.59 -8.38
N GLU A 199 9.50 -4.10 -7.23
CA GLU A 199 10.76 -4.84 -7.04
C GLU A 199 10.59 -6.32 -7.44
N GLY A 200 10.38 -6.54 -8.72
CA GLY A 200 10.28 -7.88 -9.29
C GLY A 200 10.27 -7.89 -10.80
N LEU A 201 9.94 -6.76 -11.43
CA LEU A 201 9.86 -6.66 -12.87
C LEU A 201 11.20 -6.84 -13.58
N CYS A 202 12.36 -6.58 -12.93
CA CYS A 202 13.69 -6.77 -13.54
C CYS A 202 14.66 -7.63 -12.72
N THR A 203 14.23 -8.24 -11.61
CA THR A 203 15.10 -9.07 -10.73
C THR A 203 15.50 -10.37 -11.43
N GLU A 204 14.58 -10.96 -12.18
CA GLU A 204 14.86 -11.90 -13.28
C GLU A 204 14.47 -11.18 -14.56
N ASN A 205 15.31 -11.22 -15.61
CA ASN A 205 14.99 -10.54 -16.85
C ASN A 205 13.72 -11.16 -17.48
N PRO A 206 12.56 -10.46 -17.48
CA PRO A 206 11.31 -11.00 -18.01
C PRO A 206 11.28 -10.98 -19.54
N CYS A 207 12.29 -10.38 -20.18
CA CYS A 207 12.36 -10.25 -21.62
C CYS A 207 13.04 -11.46 -22.26
N GLU A 208 12.29 -12.15 -23.12
CA GLU A 208 12.84 -13.14 -24.06
C GLU A 208 13.63 -12.44 -25.19
N ASN A 209 14.30 -13.22 -26.05
CA ASN A 209 15.00 -12.73 -27.26
C ASN A 209 16.07 -11.62 -27.03
N GLY A 210 16.70 -11.59 -25.86
CA GLY A 210 17.80 -10.66 -25.57
C GLY A 210 17.35 -9.22 -25.31
N GLY A 211 16.09 -9.00 -24.93
CA GLY A 211 15.67 -7.73 -24.33
C GLY A 211 16.32 -7.52 -22.97
N THR A 212 16.56 -6.27 -22.59
CA THR A 212 17.12 -5.92 -21.27
C THR A 212 16.05 -5.18 -20.48
N CYS A 213 15.78 -5.67 -19.28
CA CYS A 213 15.01 -4.95 -18.26
C CYS A 213 16.00 -4.24 -17.33
N PHE A 214 15.78 -2.96 -17.08
CA PHE A 214 16.64 -2.19 -16.19
C PHE A 214 15.80 -1.22 -15.35
N LEU A 215 16.28 -0.92 -14.15
CA LEU A 215 15.65 0.04 -13.24
C LEU A 215 16.27 1.43 -13.49
N LEU A 216 15.44 2.43 -13.77
CA LEU A 216 15.83 3.86 -13.73
C LEU A 216 15.07 4.52 -12.58
N ASP A 217 15.78 5.14 -11.64
CA ASP A 217 15.19 5.84 -10.49
C ASP A 217 14.20 5.00 -9.64
N GLY A 218 14.39 3.67 -9.61
CA GLY A 218 13.51 2.73 -8.89
C GLY A 218 12.29 2.27 -9.70
N GLU A 219 12.10 2.78 -10.91
CA GLU A 219 11.02 2.38 -11.83
C GLU A 219 11.54 1.40 -12.91
N PRO A 220 10.78 0.35 -13.27
CA PRO A 220 11.16 -0.60 -14.30
C PRO A 220 11.01 -0.01 -15.70
N HIS A 221 12.11 0.08 -16.45
CA HIS A 221 12.12 0.46 -17.86
C HIS A 221 12.38 -0.76 -18.74
N ILE A 222 11.53 -0.93 -19.76
CA ILE A 222 11.58 -2.06 -20.69
C ILE A 222 11.93 -1.54 -22.08
N GLN A 223 13.01 -2.05 -22.68
CA GLN A 223 13.32 -1.75 -24.07
C GLN A 223 12.42 -2.59 -24.99
N LEU A 224 11.40 -1.92 -25.54
CA LEU A 224 10.22 -2.45 -26.26
C LEU A 224 10.46 -3.37 -27.48
N PHE A 225 11.71 -3.66 -27.85
CA PHE A 225 11.98 -4.45 -29.06
C PHE A 225 11.98 -5.97 -28.86
N HIS A 226 12.10 -6.48 -27.63
CA HIS A 226 12.23 -7.94 -27.43
C HIS A 226 11.43 -8.52 -26.25
N CYS A 227 10.73 -7.70 -25.46
CA CYS A 227 10.02 -8.21 -24.29
C CYS A 227 8.64 -8.81 -24.67
N LEU A 228 8.62 -10.08 -25.10
CA LEU A 228 7.40 -10.89 -25.19
C LEU A 228 7.03 -11.35 -23.78
N ILE A 229 5.95 -10.76 -23.29
CA ILE A 229 5.51 -10.75 -21.90
C ILE A 229 5.27 -12.17 -21.32
N LYS A 230 6.01 -12.50 -20.26
CA LYS A 230 5.72 -13.59 -19.31
C LYS A 230 4.76 -13.16 -18.18
N MET A 231 4.16 -11.96 -18.25
CA MET A 231 3.11 -11.48 -17.32
C MET A 231 1.74 -12.15 -17.53
N LEU A 232 1.70 -13.42 -17.95
CA LEU A 232 0.47 -14.18 -18.08
C LEU A 232 0.45 -15.35 -17.10
N PRO A 233 -0.25 -15.18 -15.97
CA PRO A 233 -1.07 -16.27 -15.45
C PRO A 233 -2.56 -15.89 -15.36
N PHE A 234 -3.03 -14.87 -16.11
CA PHE A 234 -4.42 -14.38 -15.96
C PHE A 234 -5.29 -14.27 -17.23
N PHE A 235 -4.78 -14.48 -18.44
CA PHE A 235 -5.63 -14.50 -19.65
C PHE A 235 -5.65 -15.86 -20.34
N SER A 236 -6.46 -16.78 -19.81
CA SER A 236 -6.84 -18.01 -20.52
C SER A 236 -8.14 -17.86 -21.33
N LEU A 237 -8.57 -16.64 -21.70
CA LEU A 237 -9.91 -16.43 -22.27
C LEU A 237 -10.01 -15.47 -23.48
N ILE A 238 -8.92 -15.09 -24.14
CA ILE A 238 -9.04 -14.25 -25.36
C ILE A 238 -8.35 -14.92 -26.56
N SER A 239 -9.12 -15.03 -27.64
CA SER A 239 -8.81 -15.67 -28.92
C SER A 239 -7.52 -15.16 -29.58
N PRO A 240 -6.78 -15.98 -30.39
CA PRO A 240 -5.40 -15.71 -30.80
C PRO A 240 -5.17 -14.61 -31.86
N SER A 241 -6.15 -13.76 -32.17
CA SER A 241 -6.11 -12.96 -33.42
C SER A 241 -5.65 -11.51 -33.28
N PHE A 242 -5.16 -11.06 -32.12
CA PHE A 242 -4.74 -9.66 -31.93
C PHE A 242 -3.34 -9.53 -31.33
N LEU A 243 -2.32 -9.64 -32.18
CA LEU A 243 -0.99 -9.11 -31.93
C LEU A 243 -0.31 -8.77 -33.26
N LEU A 244 -0.63 -7.58 -33.77
CA LEU A 244 0.13 -6.90 -34.81
C LEU A 244 0.12 -5.41 -34.44
N CYS A 245 1.15 -4.96 -33.71
CA CYS A 245 1.35 -3.55 -33.43
C CYS A 245 2.16 -2.92 -34.57
N ASN A 246 1.49 -2.04 -35.30
CA ASN A 246 2.01 -1.18 -36.35
C ASN A 246 2.86 -0.06 -35.71
N PHE A 247 4.07 0.19 -36.17
CA PHE A 247 4.76 1.46 -35.89
C PHE A 247 5.52 1.96 -37.14
N GLN A 248 4.98 3.02 -37.74
CA GLN A 248 5.73 3.92 -38.62
C GLN A 248 6.65 4.78 -37.75
N GLY A 249 7.94 4.45 -37.68
CA GLY A 249 8.97 5.31 -37.12
C GLY A 249 9.54 6.26 -38.16
N LYS A 250 9.52 7.57 -37.88
CA LYS A 250 10.42 8.56 -38.50
C LYS A 250 11.57 8.81 -37.52
N LEU A 251 12.75 8.28 -37.84
CA LEU A 251 14.02 8.61 -37.21
C LEU A 251 14.69 9.73 -38.01
N SER A 252 15.13 10.80 -37.35
CA SER A 252 16.20 11.68 -37.86
C SER A 252 17.55 11.10 -37.42
N PRO A 253 18.55 10.98 -38.31
CA PRO A 253 19.86 10.43 -37.96
C PRO A 253 20.84 11.51 -37.50
N SER A 254 21.72 11.17 -36.55
CA SER A 254 22.96 11.89 -36.26
C SER A 254 24.18 11.10 -36.79
N GLU A 255 24.93 11.78 -37.66
CA GLU A 255 26.39 11.76 -37.88
C GLU A 255 27.11 10.50 -38.40
N VAL A 256 27.61 10.61 -39.64
CA VAL A 256 29.02 10.41 -40.05
C VAL A 256 29.42 11.56 -40.97
#